data_AF-A0AAU7VV36-F1
#
_entry.id   AF-A0AAU7VV36-F1
#
_cell.length_a   1.000
_cell.length_b   1.000
_cell.length_c   1.000
_cell.angle_alpha   90.00
_cell.angle_beta   90.00
_cell.angle_gamma   90.00
#
_symmetry.space_group_name_H-M   'P 1'
#
loop_
_entity.id
_entity.type
_entity.pdbx_description
1 polymer ?
#
loop_
_entity_poly.entity_id
_entity_poly.type
_entity_poly.pdbx_seq_one_letter_code
_entity_poly.pdbx_strand_id
1 'polypeptide(L)'
;MDTFFATRSPDIGPIDPDWTIDALVEWLSDDARQHDSALRLPLARIEAELTGARWTGSPSTVALIRSIVDAVIGDPTIRDIRIRDLGYAAPEPTDSSSPEQLLQLA
;
A
#
# COMPACT_ATOMS: atom_id res chain seq x y z
N MET A 1 27.26 -19.89 -3.59
CA MET A 1 27.46 -18.43 -3.60
C MET A 1 26.63 -17.94 -4.74
N ASP A 2 25.34 -17.78 -4.46
CA ASP A 2 24.29 -17.74 -5.48
C ASP A 2 23.80 -16.32 -5.59
N THR A 3 24.04 -15.75 -6.75
CA THR A 3 23.72 -14.39 -7.13
C THR A 3 22.22 -14.29 -7.35
N PHE A 4 21.48 -13.90 -6.30
CA PHE A 4 20.07 -13.57 -6.44
C PHE A 4 19.96 -12.26 -7.20
N PHE A 5 19.38 -12.33 -8.40
CA PHE A 5 18.93 -11.18 -9.16
C PHE A 5 17.85 -10.46 -8.33
N ALA A 6 18.29 -9.47 -7.54
CA ALA A 6 17.42 -8.50 -6.91
C ALA A 6 16.84 -7.61 -8.01
N THR A 7 15.83 -8.12 -8.71
CA THR A 7 14.78 -7.28 -9.28
C THR A 7 14.36 -6.37 -8.13
N ARG A 8 14.56 -5.06 -8.25
CA ARG A 8 14.19 -4.09 -7.21
C ARG A 8 12.69 -4.22 -6.97
N SER A 9 12.32 -5.09 -6.02
CA SER A 9 10.99 -5.11 -5.45
C SER A 9 10.72 -3.70 -4.92
N PRO A 10 9.56 -3.10 -5.20
CA PRO A 10 9.21 -1.82 -4.61
C PRO A 10 9.44 -1.95 -3.09
N ASP A 11 10.20 -1.02 -2.51
CA ASP A 11 10.55 -1.00 -1.09
C ASP A 11 9.26 -0.91 -0.24
N ILE A 12 8.63 -2.07 0.04
CA ILE A 12 7.48 -2.23 0.96
C ILE A 12 8.01 -2.61 2.38
N GLY A 13 9.34 -2.56 2.60
CA GLY A 13 9.94 -2.85 3.90
C GLY A 13 9.90 -4.35 4.25
N PRO A 14 9.61 -4.73 5.51
CA PRO A 14 9.66 -6.13 5.98
C PRO A 14 8.49 -7.01 5.49
N ILE A 15 7.61 -6.46 4.65
CA ILE A 15 6.44 -7.14 4.10
C ILE A 15 6.84 -7.75 2.75
N ASP A 16 6.63 -9.05 2.59
CA ASP A 16 6.97 -9.77 1.37
C ASP A 16 5.91 -9.51 0.28
N PRO A 17 6.30 -9.02 -0.91
CA PRO A 17 5.37 -8.73 -2.00
C PRO A 17 4.65 -9.97 -2.56
N ASP A 18 5.18 -11.17 -2.35
CA ASP A 18 4.56 -12.44 -2.78
C ASP A 18 3.49 -12.94 -1.79
N TRP A 19 3.37 -12.33 -0.60
CA TRP A 19 2.30 -12.66 0.33
C TRP A 19 0.94 -12.25 -0.20
N THR A 20 -0.07 -13.05 0.16
CA THR A 20 -1.47 -12.68 0.02
C THR A 20 -1.89 -11.74 1.16
N ILE A 21 -3.01 -11.03 1.00
CA ILE A 21 -3.58 -10.21 2.07
C ILE A 21 -3.89 -11.07 3.31
N ASP A 22 -4.36 -12.30 3.13
CA ASP A 22 -4.64 -13.23 4.23
C ASP A 22 -3.38 -13.58 5.03
N ALA A 23 -2.29 -13.93 4.33
CA ALA A 23 -0.99 -14.22 4.96
C ALA A 23 -0.42 -13.00 5.70
N LEU A 24 -0.63 -11.80 5.16
CA LEU A 24 -0.28 -10.56 5.82
C LEU A 24 -1.08 -10.36 7.12
N VAL A 25 -2.40 -10.56 7.09
CA VAL A 25 -3.26 -10.43 8.28
C VAL A 25 -2.88 -11.44 9.37
N GLU A 26 -2.61 -12.68 8.98
CA GLU A 26 -2.12 -13.71 9.91
C GLU A 26 -0.79 -13.27 10.54
N TRP A 27 0.16 -12.79 9.74
CA TRP A 27 1.44 -12.30 10.23
C TRP A 27 1.34 -11.08 11.15
N LEU A 28 0.38 -10.18 10.91
CA LEU A 28 0.10 -8.99 11.74
C LEU A 28 -0.66 -9.31 13.04
N SER A 29 -1.11 -10.55 13.22
CA SER A 29 -1.81 -10.97 14.44
C SER A 29 -0.89 -11.04 15.68
N ASP A 30 0.43 -11.00 15.48
CA ASP A 30 1.42 -10.88 16.55
C ASP A 30 1.43 -9.44 17.14
N ASP A 31 1.14 -9.33 18.43
CA ASP A 31 1.03 -8.07 19.19
C ASP A 31 2.29 -7.19 19.06
N ALA A 32 3.49 -7.78 18.99
CA ALA A 32 4.73 -7.03 18.85
C ALA A 32 4.79 -6.23 17.54
N ARG A 33 4.15 -6.73 16.47
CA ARG A 33 4.14 -6.08 15.15
C ARG A 33 3.09 -4.98 15.05
N GLN A 34 2.04 -5.04 15.87
CA GLN A 34 0.98 -4.03 15.86
C GLN A 34 1.46 -2.63 16.29
N HIS A 35 2.59 -2.58 17.00
CA HIS A 35 3.23 -1.36 17.47
C HIS A 35 4.49 -0.98 16.68
N ASP A 36 4.87 -1.76 15.66
CA ASP A 36 6.04 -1.46 14.86
C ASP A 36 5.80 -0.25 13.95
N SER A 37 6.57 0.81 14.19
CA SER A 37 6.53 2.04 13.40
C SER A 37 7.06 1.87 11.97
N ALA A 38 7.92 0.88 11.72
CA ALA A 38 8.44 0.59 10.39
C ALA A 38 7.36 0.06 9.45
N LEU A 39 6.29 -0.55 10.00
CA LEU A 39 5.15 -1.06 9.25
C LEU A 39 4.15 0.02 8.85
N ARG A 40 4.21 1.21 9.48
CA ARG A 40 3.20 2.24 9.29
C ARG A 40 3.06 2.69 7.84
N LEU A 41 4.17 3.03 7.19
CA LEU A 41 4.16 3.50 5.81
C LEU A 41 3.72 2.41 4.81
N PRO A 42 4.27 1.18 4.85
CA PRO A 42 3.83 0.15 3.92
C PRO A 42 2.37 -0.28 4.15
N LEU A 43 1.91 -0.38 5.40
CA LEU A 43 0.49 -0.65 5.68
C LEU A 43 -0.43 0.46 5.20
N ALA A 44 -0.03 1.73 5.32
CA ALA A 44 -0.83 2.85 4.81
C ALA A 44 -1.01 2.80 3.29
N ARG A 45 0.02 2.34 2.56
CA ARG A 45 -0.09 2.14 1.10
C ARG A 45 -1.02 1.00 0.76
N ILE A 46 -0.85 -0.15 1.41
CA ILE A 46 -1.71 -1.34 1.19
C ILE A 46 -3.16 -0.99 1.51
N GLU A 47 -3.41 -0.32 2.62
CA GLU A 47 -4.75 0.10 3.04
C GLU A 47 -5.39 1.06 2.04
N ALA A 48 -4.65 2.06 1.56
CA ALA A 48 -5.16 3.00 0.57
C ALA A 48 -5.57 2.32 -0.75
N GLU A 49 -4.84 1.28 -1.19
CA GLU A 49 -5.20 0.51 -2.40
C GLU A 49 -6.41 -0.40 -2.17
N LEU A 50 -6.53 -1.00 -0.98
CA LEU A 50 -7.62 -1.92 -0.66
C LEU A 50 -8.94 -1.20 -0.40
N THR A 51 -8.90 -0.06 0.30
CA THR A 51 -10.10 0.62 0.80
C THR A 51 -10.39 1.93 0.08
N GLY A 52 -9.40 2.50 -0.62
CA GLY A 52 -9.47 3.87 -1.15
C GLY A 52 -9.48 4.95 -0.06
N ALA A 53 -9.25 4.59 1.21
CA ALA A 53 -9.40 5.52 2.31
C ALA A 53 -8.33 6.62 2.28
N ARG A 54 -8.77 7.84 2.64
CA ARG A 54 -7.89 8.99 2.84
C ARG A 54 -8.01 9.44 4.29
N TRP A 55 -7.00 9.12 5.07
CA TRP A 55 -6.95 9.51 6.48
C TRP A 55 -6.71 11.03 6.60
N THR A 56 -7.46 11.68 7.50
CA THR A 56 -7.35 13.13 7.77
C THR A 56 -6.12 13.51 8.61
N GLY A 57 -5.41 12.51 9.15
CA GLY A 57 -4.14 12.66 9.86
C GLY A 57 -3.32 11.38 9.71
N SER A 58 -2.17 11.29 10.36
CA SER A 58 -1.32 10.11 10.26
C SER A 58 -1.93 8.96 11.08
N PRO A 59 -2.46 7.87 10.47
CA PRO A 59 -3.04 6.75 11.20
C PRO A 59 -1.98 5.96 11.96
N SER A 60 -2.34 5.33 13.08
CA SER A 60 -1.44 4.40 13.78
C SER A 60 -1.34 3.07 13.05
N THR A 61 -0.29 2.29 13.31
CA THR A 61 -0.12 0.93 12.79
C THR A 61 -1.36 0.07 13.11
N VAL A 62 -1.85 0.09 14.35
CA VAL A 62 -3.09 -0.60 14.77
C VAL A 62 -4.32 -0.16 13.96
N ALA A 63 -4.48 1.13 13.70
CA ALA A 63 -5.63 1.64 12.95
C ALA A 63 -5.62 1.14 11.49
N LEU A 64 -4.44 1.08 10.88
CA LEU A 64 -4.24 0.53 9.54
C LEU A 64 -4.53 -0.97 9.48
N ILE A 65 -4.02 -1.74 10.45
CA ILE A 65 -4.29 -3.19 10.56
C ILE A 65 -5.79 -3.44 10.65
N ARG A 66 -6.50 -2.69 11.52
CA ARG A 66 -7.96 -2.83 11.65
C ARG A 66 -8.69 -2.51 10.36
N SER A 67 -8.31 -1.43 9.66
CA SER A 67 -8.92 -1.07 8.38
C SER A 67 -8.76 -2.19 7.34
N ILE A 68 -7.56 -2.78 7.25
CA ILE A 68 -7.28 -3.90 6.34
C ILE A 68 -8.12 -5.13 6.71
N VAL A 69 -8.17 -5.49 7.99
CA VAL A 69 -8.98 -6.63 8.47
C VAL A 69 -10.47 -6.40 8.19
N ASP A 70 -10.98 -5.20 8.43
CA ASP A 70 -12.36 -4.85 8.15
C ASP A 70 -12.67 -4.94 6.65
N ALA A 71 -11.74 -4.51 5.78
CA ALA A 71 -11.87 -4.69 4.34
C ALA A 71 -11.95 -6.18 3.95
N VAL A 72 -11.10 -7.03 4.54
CA VAL A 72 -11.05 -8.48 4.30
C VAL A 72 -12.33 -9.19 4.78
N ILE A 73 -12.94 -8.68 5.84
CA ILE A 73 -14.23 -9.17 6.34
C ILE A 73 -15.36 -8.72 5.41
N GLY A 74 -15.30 -7.47 4.93
CA GLY A 74 -16.31 -6.88 4.04
C GLY A 74 -16.32 -7.50 2.63
N ASP A 75 -15.15 -7.88 2.11
CA ASP A 75 -15.00 -8.57 0.83
C ASP A 75 -13.96 -9.71 0.94
N PRO A 76 -14.40 -10.97 1.14
CA PRO A 76 -13.49 -12.10 1.24
C PRO A 76 -12.65 -12.37 -0.01
N THR A 77 -13.02 -11.84 -1.18
CA THR A 77 -12.27 -12.09 -2.43
C THR A 77 -10.90 -11.41 -2.43
N ILE A 78 -10.70 -10.41 -1.58
CA ILE A 78 -9.41 -9.70 -1.48
C ILE A 78 -8.33 -10.53 -0.76
N ARG A 79 -8.72 -11.60 -0.04
CA ARG A 79 -7.82 -12.45 0.75
C ARG A 79 -6.71 -13.07 -0.10
N ASP A 80 -7.05 -13.45 -1.33
CA ASP A 80 -6.16 -14.14 -2.25
C ASP A 80 -5.32 -13.18 -3.11
N ILE A 81 -5.56 -11.86 -3.03
CA ILE A 81 -4.79 -10.85 -3.76
C ILE A 81 -3.37 -10.82 -3.20
N ARG A 82 -2.38 -10.87 -4.10
CA ARG A 82 -0.98 -10.68 -3.70
C ARG A 82 -0.66 -9.21 -3.53
N ILE A 83 0.19 -8.89 -2.57
CA ILE A 83 0.60 -7.52 -2.28
C ILE A 83 1.23 -6.84 -3.51
N ARG A 84 1.98 -7.58 -4.34
CA ARG A 84 2.52 -7.03 -5.60
C ARG A 84 1.48 -6.72 -6.68
N ASP A 85 0.31 -7.35 -6.61
CA ASP A 85 -0.76 -7.19 -7.59
C ASP A 85 -1.70 -6.04 -7.20
N LEU A 86 -1.55 -5.49 -5.98
CA LEU A 86 -2.11 -4.19 -5.63
C LEU A 86 -1.51 -3.16 -6.59
N GLY A 87 -2.36 -2.58 -7.42
CA GLY A 87 -1.95 -1.60 -8.41
C GLY A 87 -1.26 -0.45 -7.70
N TYR A 88 0.07 -0.40 -7.75
CA TYR A 88 0.78 0.85 -7.53
C TYR A 88 0.33 1.77 -8.66
N ALA A 89 -0.75 2.51 -8.44
CA ALA A 89 -1.00 3.71 -9.20
C ALA A 89 0.21 4.61 -8.91
N ALA A 90 1.22 4.54 -9.79
CA ALA A 90 2.16 5.64 -9.92
C ALA A 90 1.30 6.90 -9.91
N PRO A 91 1.60 7.92 -9.07
CA PRO A 91 0.82 9.14 -9.11
C PRO A 91 0.78 9.54 -10.57
N GLU A 92 -0.42 9.53 -11.18
CA GLU A 92 -0.55 9.91 -12.57
C GLU A 92 0.22 11.22 -12.69
N PRO A 93 1.19 11.35 -13.62
CA PRO A 93 1.84 12.61 -13.82
C PRO A 93 0.69 13.57 -14.07
N THR A 94 0.45 14.44 -13.09
CA THR A 94 -0.60 15.42 -13.19
C THR A 94 -0.11 16.27 -14.35
N ASP A 95 -0.65 15.97 -15.53
CA ASP A 95 -0.48 16.76 -16.72
C ASP A 95 -1.18 18.06 -16.37
N SER A 96 -0.45 18.92 -15.65
CA SER A 96 -0.73 20.33 -15.52
C SER A 96 -0.47 20.91 -16.90
N SER A 97 -1.34 20.53 -17.83
CA SER A 97 -1.68 21.30 -19.01
C SER A 97 -2.24 22.63 -18.50
N SER A 98 -1.32 23.52 -18.11
CA SER A 98 -1.63 24.92 -17.89
C SER A 98 -1.91 25.55 -19.26
N PRO A 99 -3.08 26.17 -19.48
CA PRO A 99 -3.47 26.78 -20.76
C PRO A 99 -2.72 28.09 -21.09
N GLU A 100 -1.44 28.21 -20.74
CA GLU A 100 -0.67 29.45 -20.91
C GLU A 100 -0.08 29.62 -22.34
N GLN A 101 -0.23 28.63 -23.22
CA GLN A 101 0.19 28.76 -24.63
C GLN A 101 -0.71 29.68 -25.47
N LEU A 102 -1.83 30.20 -24.93
CA LEU A 102 -2.74 31.08 -25.66
C LEU A 102 -2.44 32.59 -25.54
N LEU A 103 -1.42 33.00 -24.78
CA LEU A 103 -1.09 34.43 -24.58
C LEU A 103 0.21 34.91 -25.25
N GLN A 104 0.86 34.07 -26.08
CA GLN A 104 2.04 34.49 -26.88
C GLN A 104 1.71 34.92 -28.32
N LEU A 105 0.44 35.11 -28.65
CA LEU A 105 0.00 35.76 -29.89
C LEU A 105 -0.54 37.17 -29.58
N ALA A 106 0.36 38.08 -29.22
CA ALA A 106 0.10 39.52 -29.21
C ALA A 106 1.37 40.27 -29.61
#